data_AF-A0A916U1U0-F1
#
_entry.id   AF-A0A916U1U0-F1
#
_cell.length_a   1.000
_cell.length_b   1.000
_cell.length_c   1.000
_cell.angle_alpha   90.00
_cell.angle_beta   90.00
_cell.angle_gamma   90.00
#
_symmetry.space_group_name_H-M   'P 1'
#
loop_
_entity.id
_entity.type
_entity.pdbx_description
1 polymer ?
#
loop_
_entity_poly.entity_id
_entity_poly.type
_entity_poly.pdbx_seq_one_letter_code
_entity_poly.pdbx_strand_id
1 'polypeptide(L)'
;MELILDPSFQALRAIPSLAWVPLLLLWLGIDEAPKLVLIAIGAFFPVYMGTVSGIRGVDRKLIEVAQLYRLRRPALAYRVLLPAALPSLLTGLRNGLSLAWMFMVAAELIAASKGLGYLLSDGRETSRADIVLAAIVLLAVLGKISDRLMIKLESRLLSWRDSFANSVQDLP
;
A
#
# COMPACT_ATOMS: atom_id res chain seq x y z
N MET A 1 -21.54 -18.51 -11.96
CA MET A 1 -21.57 -17.04 -12.03
C MET A 1 -20.35 -16.42 -11.32
N GLU A 2 -19.20 -17.10 -11.30
CA GLU A 2 -17.93 -16.56 -10.77
C GLU A 2 -16.91 -16.31 -11.92
N LEU A 3 -16.97 -17.15 -12.98
CA LEU A 3 -16.10 -17.06 -14.16
C LEU A 3 -16.27 -15.83 -15.08
N ILE A 4 -17.34 -15.04 -14.93
CA ILE A 4 -17.60 -13.85 -15.77
C ILE A 4 -17.11 -12.56 -15.08
N LEU A 5 -17.05 -12.58 -13.74
CA LEU A 5 -16.53 -11.46 -12.94
C LEU A 5 -15.00 -11.43 -12.95
N ASP A 6 -14.34 -12.59 -12.99
CA ASP A 6 -12.88 -12.69 -13.08
C ASP A 6 -12.26 -11.98 -14.28
N PRO A 7 -12.73 -12.16 -15.53
CA PRO A 7 -12.13 -11.49 -16.69
C PRO A 7 -12.41 -9.99 -16.73
N SER A 8 -13.56 -9.53 -16.24
CA SER A 8 -13.88 -8.10 -16.19
C SER A 8 -13.10 -7.37 -15.10
N PHE A 9 -12.85 -8.03 -13.96
CA PHE A 9 -11.94 -7.53 -12.92
C PHE A 9 -10.48 -7.54 -13.36
N GLN A 10 -10.06 -8.55 -14.13
CA GLN A 10 -8.74 -8.59 -14.77
C GLN A 10 -8.58 -7.52 -15.85
N ALA A 11 -9.60 -7.24 -16.65
CA ALA A 11 -9.58 -6.16 -17.64
C ALA A 11 -9.50 -4.77 -17.00
N LEU A 12 -10.26 -4.53 -15.92
CA LEU A 12 -10.15 -3.32 -15.11
C LEU A 12 -8.77 -3.16 -14.46
N ARG A 13 -8.14 -4.26 -14.05
CA ARG A 13 -6.76 -4.29 -13.54
C ARG A 13 -5.71 -4.12 -14.64
N ALA A 14 -6.03 -4.50 -15.88
CA ALA A 14 -5.16 -4.39 -17.04
C ALA A 14 -5.13 -2.97 -17.62
N ILE A 15 -6.17 -2.16 -17.39
CA ILE A 15 -6.13 -0.73 -17.68
C ILE A 15 -5.04 -0.12 -16.79
N PRO A 16 -3.94 0.42 -17.35
CA PRO A 16 -2.94 1.10 -16.56
C PRO A 16 -3.65 2.21 -15.79
N SER A 17 -3.53 2.25 -14.47
CA SER A 17 -4.22 3.29 -13.67
C SER A 17 -3.80 4.71 -14.08
N LEU A 18 -2.65 4.86 -14.77
CA LEU A 18 -2.23 6.09 -15.43
C LEU A 18 -3.20 6.59 -16.51
N ALA A 19 -4.00 5.73 -17.13
CA ALA A 19 -4.99 6.13 -18.14
C ALA A 19 -6.11 7.01 -17.56
N TRP A 20 -6.30 7.00 -16.23
CA TRP A 20 -7.25 7.87 -15.55
C TRP A 20 -6.77 9.33 -15.44
N VAL A 21 -5.47 9.60 -15.61
CA VAL A 21 -4.89 10.93 -15.35
C VAL A 21 -5.59 12.06 -16.11
N PRO A 22 -5.81 12.00 -17.44
CA PRO A 22 -6.46 13.09 -18.16
C PRO A 22 -7.91 13.33 -17.70
N LEU A 23 -8.65 12.25 -17.39
CA LEU A 23 -10.03 12.36 -16.91
C LEU A 23 -10.08 12.97 -15.51
N LEU A 24 -9.17 12.56 -14.62
CA LEU A 24 -9.07 13.11 -13.27
C LEU A 24 -8.72 14.59 -13.30
N LEU A 25 -7.83 15.02 -14.20
CA LEU A 25 -7.51 16.44 -14.38
C LEU A 25 -8.70 17.23 -14.94
N LEU A 26 -9.47 16.64 -15.86
CA LEU A 26 -10.67 17.26 -16.43
C LEU A 26 -11.77 17.46 -15.37
N TRP A 27 -12.01 16.45 -14.54
CA TRP A 27 -13.09 16.48 -13.55
C TRP A 27 -12.73 17.18 -12.24
N LEU A 28 -11.50 16.98 -11.74
CA LEU A 28 -11.06 17.48 -10.44
C LEU A 28 -10.18 18.73 -10.55
N GLY A 29 -9.85 19.17 -11.76
CA GLY A 29 -8.97 20.31 -12.01
C GLY A 29 -7.49 19.97 -11.90
N ILE A 30 -6.64 20.98 -12.07
CA ILE A 30 -5.18 20.86 -11.96
C ILE A 30 -4.78 21.26 -10.53
N ASP A 31 -4.85 20.29 -9.62
CA ASP A 31 -4.59 20.49 -8.19
C ASP A 31 -4.00 19.20 -7.55
N GLU A 32 -3.97 19.13 -6.23
CA GLU A 32 -3.54 17.93 -5.49
C GLU A 32 -4.55 16.77 -5.56
N ALA A 33 -5.84 17.07 -5.78
CA ALA A 33 -6.91 16.07 -5.75
C ALA A 33 -6.74 14.94 -6.79
N PRO A 34 -6.48 15.21 -8.09
CA PRO A 34 -6.19 14.16 -9.09
C PRO A 34 -5.04 13.24 -8.67
N LYS A 35 -3.98 13.81 -8.08
CA LYS A 35 -2.79 13.05 -7.66
C LYS A 35 -3.16 12.10 -6.53
N LEU A 36 -3.87 12.59 -5.51
CA LEU A 36 -4.33 11.77 -4.38
C LEU A 36 -5.24 10.63 -4.83
N VAL A 37 -6.18 10.90 -5.74
CA VAL A 37 -7.08 9.86 -6.28
C VAL A 37 -6.30 8.81 -7.06
N LEU A 38 -5.33 9.22 -7.89
CA LEU A 38 -4.49 8.28 -8.63
C LEU A 38 -3.68 7.37 -7.70
N ILE A 39 -3.06 7.96 -6.66
CA ILE A 39 -2.32 7.23 -5.64
C ILE A 39 -3.23 6.25 -4.91
N ALA A 40 -4.44 6.69 -4.52
CA ALA A 40 -5.42 5.85 -3.84
C ALA A 40 -5.86 4.66 -4.70
N ILE A 41 -6.15 4.86 -5.99
CA ILE A 41 -6.50 3.78 -6.93
C ILE A 41 -5.35 2.77 -7.03
N GLY A 42 -4.12 3.25 -7.15
CA GLY A 42 -2.93 2.40 -7.24
C GLY A 42 -2.67 1.58 -5.97
N ALA A 43 -2.86 2.19 -4.80
CA ALA A 43 -2.68 1.53 -3.51
C ALA A 43 -3.84 0.61 -3.12
N PHE A 44 -5.04 0.82 -3.67
CA PHE A 44 -6.25 0.12 -3.27
C PHE A 44 -6.14 -1.40 -3.43
N PHE A 45 -5.74 -1.87 -4.61
CA PHE A 45 -5.68 -3.30 -4.91
C PHE A 45 -4.75 -4.10 -3.98
N PRO A 46 -3.46 -3.74 -3.80
CA PRO A 46 -2.57 -4.48 -2.90
C PRO A 46 -3.05 -4.45 -1.44
N VAL A 47 -3.59 -3.32 -0.98
CA VAL A 47 -4.14 -3.18 0.38
C VAL A 47 -5.36 -4.07 0.57
N TYR A 48 -6.29 -4.04 -0.39
CA TYR A 48 -7.50 -4.85 -0.38
C TYR A 48 -7.15 -6.35 -0.41
N MET A 49 -6.26 -6.76 -1.31
CA MET A 49 -5.83 -8.16 -1.43
C MET A 49 -5.12 -8.65 -0.17
N GLY A 50 -4.23 -7.84 0.41
CA GLY A 50 -3.57 -8.19 1.68
C GLY A 50 -4.55 -8.27 2.85
N THR A 51 -5.58 -7.44 2.85
CA THR A 51 -6.67 -7.47 3.86
C THR A 51 -7.50 -8.74 3.74
N VAL A 52 -8.01 -9.03 2.54
CA VAL A 52 -8.84 -10.22 2.30
C VAL A 52 -8.05 -11.49 2.56
N SER A 53 -6.80 -11.57 2.09
CA SER A 53 -5.93 -12.72 2.35
C SER A 53 -5.63 -12.87 3.85
N GLY A 54 -5.49 -11.76 4.58
CA GLY A 54 -5.23 -11.80 6.01
C GLY A 54 -6.42 -12.33 6.79
N ILE A 55 -7.63 -11.87 6.46
CA ILE A 55 -8.86 -12.31 7.12
C ILE A 55 -9.16 -13.77 6.77
N ARG A 56 -9.01 -14.17 5.50
CA ARG A 56 -9.27 -15.56 5.05
C ARG A 56 -8.19 -16.54 5.51
N GLY A 57 -6.97 -16.06 5.77
CA GLY A 57 -5.83 -16.86 6.22
C GLY A 57 -5.81 -17.12 7.73
N VAL A 58 -6.78 -16.61 8.51
CA VAL A 58 -6.86 -16.88 9.95
C VAL A 58 -7.17 -18.35 10.18
N ASP A 59 -6.36 -19.03 11.00
CA ASP A 59 -6.56 -20.43 11.35
C ASP A 59 -7.94 -20.63 11.99
N ARG A 60 -8.70 -21.57 11.44
CA ARG A 60 -10.01 -21.96 11.95
C ARG A 60 -9.97 -22.36 13.43
N LYS A 61 -8.86 -22.94 13.91
CA LYS A 61 -8.66 -23.27 15.32
C LYS A 61 -8.75 -22.06 16.24
N LEU A 62 -8.22 -20.89 15.82
CA LEU A 62 -8.32 -19.65 16.61
C LEU A 62 -9.77 -19.21 16.76
N ILE A 63 -10.59 -19.41 15.72
CA ILE A 63 -12.01 -19.10 15.72
C ILE A 63 -12.77 -20.07 16.62
N GLU A 64 -12.47 -21.37 16.54
CA GLU A 64 -13.08 -22.42 17.38
C GLU A 64 -12.78 -22.19 18.86
N VAL A 65 -11.54 -21.87 19.22
CA VAL A 65 -11.16 -21.49 20.60
C VAL A 65 -11.96 -20.27 21.05
N ALA A 66 -12.05 -19.23 20.22
CA ALA A 66 -12.81 -18.04 20.58
C ALA A 66 -14.31 -18.30 20.77
N GLN A 67 -14.88 -19.25 20.02
CA GLN A 67 -16.26 -19.71 20.20
C GLN A 67 -16.44 -20.49 21.50
N LEU A 68 -15.48 -21.34 21.89
CA LEU A 68 -15.50 -22.06 23.18
C LEU A 68 -15.51 -21.08 24.37
N TYR A 69 -14.74 -20.00 24.28
CA TYR A 69 -14.74 -18.91 25.26
C TYR A 69 -15.96 -17.96 25.15
N ARG A 70 -16.93 -18.26 24.28
CA ARG A 70 -18.16 -17.47 24.05
C ARG A 70 -17.88 -15.98 23.81
N LEU A 71 -16.82 -15.65 23.08
CA LEU A 71 -16.52 -14.25 22.75
C LEU A 71 -17.65 -13.63 21.93
N ARG A 72 -18.10 -12.43 22.33
CA ARG A 72 -19.01 -11.60 21.53
C ARG A 72 -18.33 -11.19 20.20
N ARG A 73 -19.12 -10.98 19.14
CA ARG A 73 -18.65 -10.56 17.80
C ARG A 73 -17.58 -9.44 17.79
N PRO A 74 -17.73 -8.32 18.53
CA PRO A 74 -16.67 -7.30 18.57
C PRO A 74 -15.39 -7.81 19.25
N ALA A 75 -15.51 -8.62 20.31
CA ALA A 75 -14.35 -9.17 20.99
C ALA A 75 -13.59 -10.17 20.10
N LEU A 76 -14.31 -10.99 19.32
CA LEU A 76 -13.71 -11.88 18.32
C LEU A 76 -12.95 -11.09 17.23
N ALA A 77 -13.54 -10.00 16.73
CA ALA A 77 -12.93 -9.16 15.72
C ALA A 77 -11.61 -8.55 16.20
N TYR A 78 -11.62 -7.86 17.35
CA TYR A 78 -10.44 -7.13 17.83
C TYR A 78 -9.39 -8.01 18.52
N ARG A 79 -9.77 -9.11 19.18
CA ARG A 79 -8.82 -9.96 19.94
C ARG A 79 -8.27 -11.14 19.18
N VAL A 80 -8.93 -11.57 18.09
CA VAL A 80 -8.55 -12.79 17.37
C VAL A 80 -8.31 -12.49 15.90
N LEU A 81 -9.33 -12.00 15.19
CA LEU A 81 -9.23 -11.77 13.74
C LEU A 81 -8.20 -10.68 13.40
N LEU A 82 -8.27 -9.51 14.04
CA LEU A 82 -7.37 -8.39 13.77
C LEU A 82 -5.89 -8.75 14.00
N PRO A 83 -5.46 -9.27 15.18
CA PRO A 83 -4.06 -9.61 15.39
C PRO A 83 -3.58 -10.77 14.51
N ALA A 84 -4.45 -11.75 14.19
CA ALA A 84 -4.10 -12.85 13.30
C ALA A 84 -3.94 -12.39 11.84
N ALA A 85 -4.77 -11.45 11.38
CA ALA A 85 -4.71 -10.90 10.03
C ALA A 85 -3.63 -9.81 9.86
N LEU A 86 -3.12 -9.24 10.96
CA LEU A 86 -2.22 -8.09 10.94
C LEU A 86 -0.95 -8.27 10.08
N PRO A 87 -0.25 -9.43 10.10
CA PRO A 87 0.93 -9.63 9.24
C PRO A 87 0.61 -9.48 7.74
N SER A 88 -0.53 -10.04 7.30
CA SER A 88 -0.98 -9.95 5.91
C SER A 88 -1.48 -8.55 5.57
N LEU A 89 -2.13 -7.87 6.51
CA LEU A 89 -2.52 -6.45 6.37
C LEU A 89 -1.30 -5.57 6.15
N LEU A 90 -0.25 -5.74 6.96
CA LEU A 90 0.99 -4.97 6.85
C LEU A 90 1.73 -5.25 5.54
N THR A 91 1.74 -6.52 5.10
CA THR A 91 2.27 -6.88 3.78
C THR A 91 1.48 -6.20 2.65
N GLY A 92 0.15 -6.19 2.73
CA GLY A 92 -0.72 -5.50 1.77
C GLY A 92 -0.46 -3.99 1.74
N LEU A 93 -0.35 -3.37 2.92
CA LEU A 93 -0.01 -1.96 3.05
C LEU A 93 1.38 -1.63 2.49
N ARG A 94 2.39 -2.48 2.71
CA ARG A 94 3.74 -2.27 2.18
C ARG A 94 3.77 -2.32 0.65
N ASN A 95 3.07 -3.29 0.07
CA ASN A 95 2.89 -3.36 -1.38
C ASN A 95 2.12 -2.14 -1.90
N GLY A 96 1.08 -1.71 -1.18
CA GLY A 96 0.33 -0.50 -1.48
C GLY A 96 1.17 0.77 -1.44
N LEU A 97 2.04 0.91 -0.44
CA LEU A 97 2.97 2.03 -0.31
C LEU A 97 3.95 2.08 -1.48
N SER A 98 4.45 0.93 -1.91
CA SER A 98 5.38 0.82 -3.05
C SER A 98 4.72 1.29 -4.34
N LEU A 99 3.47 0.86 -4.61
CA LEU A 99 2.71 1.32 -5.77
C LEU A 99 2.32 2.80 -5.63
N ALA A 100 1.87 3.23 -4.44
CA ALA A 100 1.52 4.62 -4.15
C ALA A 100 2.67 5.58 -4.48
N TRP A 101 3.90 5.19 -4.12
CA TRP A 101 5.10 5.95 -4.45
C TRP A 101 5.29 6.12 -5.96
N MET A 102 5.13 5.02 -6.72
CA MET A 102 5.23 5.06 -8.18
C MET A 102 4.17 5.98 -8.80
N PHE A 103 2.92 5.91 -8.32
CA PHE A 103 1.85 6.80 -8.80
C PHE A 103 2.03 8.25 -8.40
N MET A 104 2.55 8.52 -7.21
CA MET A 104 2.84 9.87 -6.76
C MET A 104 3.85 10.54 -7.69
N VAL A 105 4.97 9.87 -7.97
CA VAL A 105 6.00 10.38 -8.89
C VAL A 105 5.44 10.56 -10.30
N ALA A 106 4.69 9.59 -10.81
CA ALA A 106 4.10 9.69 -12.14
C ALA A 106 3.07 10.83 -12.25
N ALA A 107 2.22 11.02 -11.24
CA ALA A 107 1.27 12.11 -11.20
C ALA A 107 1.96 13.48 -11.18
N GLU A 108 3.03 13.61 -10.38
CA GLU A 108 3.81 14.85 -10.33
C GLU A 108 4.51 15.17 -11.65
N LEU A 109 4.99 14.15 -12.37
CA LEU A 109 5.67 14.34 -13.65
C LEU A 109 4.75 14.82 -14.77
N ILE A 110 3.47 14.40 -14.76
CA ILE A 110 2.53 14.66 -15.84
C ILE A 110 1.88 16.03 -15.72
N ALA A 111 1.49 16.44 -14.50
CA ALA A 111 0.56 17.56 -14.34
C ALA A 111 0.79 18.43 -13.10
N ALA A 112 1.89 18.24 -12.36
CA ALA A 112 2.14 19.10 -11.21
C ALA A 112 2.92 20.36 -11.60
N SER A 113 2.49 21.50 -11.06
CA SER A 113 3.18 22.78 -11.13
C SER A 113 4.15 23.02 -9.96
N LYS A 114 4.18 22.08 -8.99
CA LYS A 114 5.03 22.08 -7.78
C LYS A 114 5.29 20.64 -7.38
N GLY A 115 6.41 20.37 -6.69
CA GLY A 115 6.78 19.03 -6.21
C GLY A 115 8.10 18.53 -6.79
N LEU A 116 8.52 17.33 -6.38
CA LEU A 116 9.81 16.77 -6.80
C LEU A 116 9.76 16.25 -8.24
N GLY A 117 8.62 15.67 -8.66
CA GLY A 117 8.40 15.32 -10.06
C GLY A 117 8.39 16.56 -10.97
N TYR A 118 7.86 17.69 -10.50
CA TYR A 118 7.93 18.95 -11.23
C TYR A 118 9.39 19.41 -11.44
N LEU A 119 10.25 19.36 -10.41
CA LEU A 119 11.67 19.72 -10.55
C LEU A 119 12.40 18.84 -11.56
N LEU A 120 11.99 17.57 -11.71
CA LEU A 120 12.54 16.70 -12.74
C LEU A 120 12.14 17.17 -14.15
N SER A 121 10.89 17.58 -14.34
CA SER A 121 10.40 18.12 -15.61
C SER A 121 11.02 19.47 -15.93
N ASP A 122 11.07 20.38 -14.98
CA ASP A 122 11.68 21.71 -15.12
C ASP A 122 13.18 21.63 -15.42
N GLY A 123 13.91 20.79 -14.66
CA GLY A 123 15.34 20.54 -14.92
C GLY A 123 15.59 19.93 -16.30
N ARG A 124 14.67 19.09 -16.81
CA ARG A 124 14.75 18.53 -18.16
C ARG A 124 14.53 19.59 -19.23
N GLU A 125 13.51 20.43 -19.07
CA GLU A 125 13.17 21.50 -20.01
C GLU A 125 14.27 22.57 -20.08
N THR A 126 14.87 22.89 -18.94
CA THR A 126 15.99 23.84 -18.85
C THR A 126 17.36 23.23 -19.15
N SER A 127 17.43 21.93 -19.49
CA SER A 127 18.67 21.17 -19.71
C SER A 127 19.66 21.24 -18.54
N ARG A 128 19.15 21.39 -17.32
CA ARG A 128 19.88 21.50 -16.06
C ARG A 128 20.01 20.14 -15.38
N ALA A 129 21.05 19.41 -15.77
CA ALA A 129 21.35 18.09 -15.22
C ALA A 129 21.60 18.11 -13.70
N ASP A 130 22.09 19.23 -13.16
CA ASP A 130 22.27 19.47 -11.73
C ASP A 130 20.95 19.36 -10.95
N ILE A 131 19.87 20.00 -11.45
CA ILE A 131 18.55 19.94 -10.83
C ILE A 131 17.97 18.53 -10.94
N VAL A 132 18.06 17.93 -12.14
CA VAL A 132 17.53 16.58 -12.40
C VAL A 132 18.15 15.55 -11.45
N LEU A 133 19.48 15.58 -11.30
CA LEU A 133 20.19 14.69 -10.39
C LEU A 133 19.81 14.94 -8.93
N ALA A 134 19.73 16.21 -8.49
CA ALA A 134 19.31 16.54 -7.14
C ALA A 134 17.88 16.04 -6.83
N ALA A 135 16.95 16.21 -7.77
CA ALA A 135 15.58 15.72 -7.64
C ALA A 135 15.52 14.18 -7.54
N ILE A 136 16.29 13.45 -8.36
CA ILE A 136 16.38 11.98 -8.31
C ILE A 136 16.92 11.52 -6.95
N VAL A 137 17.98 12.16 -6.44
CA VAL A 137 18.55 11.82 -5.12
C VAL A 137 17.53 12.08 -4.01
N LEU A 138 16.83 13.22 -4.04
CA LEU A 138 15.78 13.53 -3.06
C LEU A 138 14.64 12.52 -3.08
N LEU A 139 14.16 12.15 -4.28
CA LEU A 139 13.14 11.11 -4.44
C LEU A 139 13.62 9.76 -3.88
N ALA A 140 14.86 9.36 -4.16
CA ALA A 140 15.43 8.11 -3.65
C ALA A 140 15.53 8.11 -2.11
N VAL A 141 15.95 9.24 -1.52
CA VAL A 141 16.06 9.39 -0.06
C VAL A 141 14.67 9.33 0.59
N LEU A 142 13.70 10.08 0.10
CA LEU A 142 12.35 10.10 0.65
C LEU A 142 11.63 8.76 0.49
N GLY A 143 11.80 8.10 -0.66
CA GLY A 143 11.28 6.76 -0.89
C GLY A 143 11.86 5.76 0.12
N LYS A 144 13.18 5.82 0.35
CA LYS A 144 13.85 4.97 1.34
C LYS A 144 13.44 5.28 2.78
N ILE A 145 13.19 6.54 3.11
CA ILE A 145 12.65 6.94 4.43
C ILE A 145 11.25 6.35 4.63
N SER A 146 10.39 6.45 3.61
CA SER A 146 9.03 5.93 3.65
C SER A 146 8.99 4.42 3.83
N ASP A 147 9.82 3.68 3.08
CA ASP A 147 9.96 2.23 3.22
C ASP A 147 10.51 1.82 4.60
N ARG A 148 11.54 2.52 5.11
CA ARG A 148 12.08 2.26 6.45
C ARG A 148 11.06 2.54 7.56
N LEU A 149 10.27 3.60 7.41
CA LEU A 149 9.21 3.91 8.36
C LEU A 149 8.17 2.78 8.38
N MET A 150 7.85 2.24 7.21
CA MET A 150 6.93 1.12 7.07
C MET A 150 7.45 -0.16 7.73
N ILE A 151 8.72 -0.52 7.49
CA ILE A 151 9.36 -1.67 8.13
C ILE A 151 9.41 -1.51 9.65
N LYS A 152 9.71 -0.31 10.15
CA LYS A 152 9.74 -0.02 11.58
C LYS A 152 8.34 -0.10 12.21
N LEU A 153 7.31 0.31 11.47
CA LEU A 153 5.92 0.17 11.90
C LEU A 153 5.53 -1.31 11.95
N GLU A 154 5.90 -2.08 10.93
CA GLU A 154 5.66 -3.52 10.85
C GLU A 154 6.32 -4.26 12.02
N SER A 155 7.59 -4.01 12.31
CA SER A 155 8.29 -4.69 13.41
C SER A 155 7.73 -4.34 14.79
N ARG A 156 7.33 -3.07 15.02
CA ARG A 156 6.66 -2.69 16.27
C ARG A 156 5.31 -3.36 16.42
N LEU A 157 4.52 -3.37 15.34
CA LEU A 157 3.20 -3.97 15.30
C LEU A 157 3.23 -5.50 15.23
N LEU A 158 4.37 -6.16 15.02
CA LEU A 158 4.47 -7.63 15.02
C LEU A 158 5.40 -8.17 16.11
N SER A 159 5.79 -7.32 17.06
CA SER A 159 6.72 -7.67 18.15
C SER A 159 6.31 -8.90 18.97
N TRP A 160 5.01 -9.21 19.09
CA TRP A 160 4.54 -10.42 19.78
C TRP A 160 4.86 -11.72 19.02
N ARG A 161 5.02 -11.66 17.70
CA ARG A 161 5.29 -12.84 16.87
C ARG A 161 6.76 -13.22 16.94
N ASP A 162 7.64 -12.24 17.00
CA ASP A 162 9.07 -12.46 17.20
C ASP A 162 9.35 -13.09 18.57
N SER A 163 8.60 -12.68 19.61
CA SER A 163 8.67 -13.32 20.93
C SER A 163 8.26 -14.79 20.92
N PHE A 164 7.26 -15.18 20.11
CA PHE A 164 6.84 -16.58 20.00
C PHE A 164 7.86 -17.43 19.24
N ALA A 165 8.42 -16.93 18.14
CA ALA A 165 9.43 -17.67 17.35
C ALA A 165 10.69 -17.99 18.16
N ASN A 166 11.19 -17.03 18.95
CA ASN A 166 12.34 -17.26 19.83
C ASN A 166 12.03 -18.28 20.94
N SER A 167 10.81 -18.25 21.52
CA SER A 167 10.45 -19.17 22.61
C SER A 167 10.34 -20.64 22.20
N VAL A 168 10.09 -20.95 20.92
CA VAL A 168 10.01 -22.33 20.41
C VAL A 168 11.39 -22.88 20.05
N GLN A 169 12.34 -22.02 19.73
CA GLN A 169 13.71 -22.39 19.37
C GLN A 169 14.59 -22.70 20.60
N ASP A 170 14.18 -22.24 21.79
CA ASP A 170 14.82 -22.53 23.07
C ASP A 170 14.30 -23.82 23.76
N LEU A 171 13.47 -24.62 23.07
CA LEU A 171 13.02 -25.92 23.58
C LEU A 171 14.10 -26.99 23.35
N PRO A 172 14.49 -27.75 24.40
CA PRO A 172 15.55 -28.76 24.33
C PRO A 172 15.21 -29.97 23.45
#